data_AF-A0A3Q2FTC5-F1
#
_entry.id   AF-A0A3Q2FTC5-F1
#
_cell.length_a   1.000
_cell.length_b   1.000
_cell.length_c   1.000
_cell.angle_alpha   90.00
_cell.angle_beta   90.00
_cell.angle_gamma   90.00
#
_symmetry.space_group_name_H-M   'P 1'
#
loop_
_entity.id
_entity.type
_entity.pdbx_description
1 polymer ?
#
loop_
_entity_poly.entity_id
_entity_poly.type
_entity_poly.pdbx_seq_one_letter_code
_entity_poly.pdbx_strand_id
1 'polypeptide(L)'
;MKYQLLLLWTLAAFWSGVNMQATGEIEVQNFAEYIQLSCKEKNISGNSYKSTKSLKLYYRDDNSGEYQCENVEGKEGEKIFVKLRTCDNCVELDTPSIVGLAVGDVVATIVVGVAVYLIATQARTSQVKPAKKKSDREKLVRNEVQNDDNYQKLIHRGRSEYDEINKK
;
A
#
# COMPACT_ATOMS: atom_id res chain seq x y z
N MET A 1 11.61 -28.76 11.75
CA MET A 1 10.67 -28.27 12.79
C MET A 1 11.33 -27.44 13.92
N LYS A 2 12.58 -26.95 13.77
CA LYS A 2 13.24 -26.08 14.78
C LYS A 2 12.94 -24.59 14.59
N TYR A 3 12.68 -24.15 13.35
CA TYR A 3 12.41 -22.74 13.03
C TYR A 3 10.99 -22.28 13.36
N GLN A 4 10.01 -23.20 13.45
CA GLN A 4 8.64 -22.88 13.86
C GLN A 4 8.51 -22.53 15.35
N LEU A 5 9.32 -23.15 16.22
CA LEU A 5 9.35 -22.79 17.64
C LEU A 5 10.02 -21.43 17.89
N LEU A 6 11.00 -21.03 17.07
CA LEU A 6 11.67 -19.72 17.21
C LEU A 6 10.76 -18.54 16.83
N LEU A 7 9.88 -18.71 15.84
CA LEU A 7 8.89 -17.70 15.46
C LEU A 7 7.85 -17.43 16.56
N LEU A 8 7.45 -18.47 17.31
CA LEU A 8 6.48 -18.36 18.40
C LEU A 8 6.98 -17.57 19.61
N TRP A 9 8.30 -17.49 19.84
CA TRP A 9 8.87 -16.70 20.94
C TRP A 9 8.94 -15.20 20.65
N THR A 10 8.99 -14.80 19.37
CA THR A 10 9.01 -13.38 18.98
C THR A 10 7.65 -12.68 19.10
N LEU A 11 6.55 -13.45 19.13
CA LEU A 11 5.19 -12.91 19.27
C LEU A 11 4.76 -12.61 20.71
N ALA A 12 5.49 -13.10 21.72
CA ALA A 12 5.13 -12.93 23.13
C ALA A 12 5.76 -11.69 23.80
N ALA A 13 6.64 -10.96 23.12
CA ALA A 13 7.41 -9.87 23.73
C ALA A 13 6.79 -8.47 23.58
N PHE A 14 5.63 -8.32 22.93
CA PHE A 14 5.12 -6.99 22.55
C PHE A 14 4.08 -6.37 23.50
N TRP A 15 3.66 -7.03 24.56
CA TRP A 15 2.59 -6.51 25.45
C TRP A 15 3.06 -6.28 26.89
N SER A 16 4.13 -5.51 27.05
CA SER A 16 4.40 -4.80 28.31
C SER A 16 4.17 -3.31 28.07
N GLY A 17 2.88 -2.95 27.95
CA GLY A 17 2.46 -1.55 27.98
C GLY A 17 2.81 -0.96 29.34
N VAL A 18 3.75 -0.02 29.35
CA VAL A 18 4.12 0.77 30.53
C VAL A 18 2.90 1.61 30.92
N ASN A 19 2.19 1.23 31.97
CA ASN A 19 1.27 2.13 32.65
C ASN A 19 2.10 3.15 33.42
N MET A 20 2.35 4.31 32.81
CA MET A 20 2.91 5.46 33.51
C MET A 20 1.78 6.12 34.31
N GLN A 21 1.49 5.56 35.49
CA GLN A 21 0.60 6.21 36.43
C GLN A 21 1.43 7.25 37.21
N ALA A 22 1.29 8.51 36.81
CA ALA A 22 1.86 9.63 37.55
C ALA A 22 1.27 9.62 38.97
N THR A 23 2.12 9.32 39.94
CA THR A 23 1.82 9.37 41.38
C THR A 23 1.88 10.82 41.86
N GLY A 24 0.90 11.63 41.45
CA GLY A 24 0.73 13.02 41.91
C GLY A 24 -0.66 13.23 42.52
N GLU A 25 -0.81 14.29 43.31
CA GLU A 25 -2.08 14.81 43.83
C GLU A 25 -3.02 15.26 42.70
N ILE A 26 -2.46 15.58 41.53
CA ILE A 26 -3.18 15.96 40.32
C ILE A 26 -3.41 14.73 39.43
N GLU A 27 -4.68 14.41 39.20
CA GLU A 27 -5.09 13.38 38.26
C GLU A 27 -5.37 14.00 36.89
N VAL A 28 -4.81 13.40 35.84
CA VAL A 28 -4.99 13.81 34.45
C VAL A 28 -5.81 12.75 33.72
N GLN A 29 -6.97 13.14 33.20
CA GLN A 29 -7.82 12.29 32.37
C GLN A 29 -7.82 12.80 30.93
N ASN A 30 -7.49 11.94 29.98
CA ASN A 30 -7.44 12.29 28.57
C ASN A 30 -8.76 11.90 27.89
N PHE A 31 -9.40 12.88 27.24
CA PHE A 31 -10.53 12.66 26.34
C PHE A 31 -10.13 13.05 24.91
N ALA A 32 -10.98 12.74 23.94
CA ALA A 32 -10.71 13.01 22.52
C ALA A 32 -10.60 14.51 22.19
N GLU A 33 -11.34 15.37 22.88
CA GLU A 33 -11.40 16.82 22.60
C GLU A 33 -10.74 17.71 23.66
N TYR A 34 -10.54 17.17 24.87
CA TYR A 34 -10.01 17.91 26.00
C TYR A 34 -9.27 16.99 26.96
N ILE A 35 -8.46 17.58 27.82
CA ILE A 35 -7.93 16.94 29.02
C ILE A 35 -8.66 17.50 30.24
N GLN A 36 -8.88 16.65 31.24
CA GLN A 36 -9.46 17.05 32.51
C GLN A 36 -8.42 16.89 33.61
N LEU A 37 -8.05 18.01 34.22
CA LEU A 37 -7.23 18.05 35.43
C LEU A 37 -8.15 17.98 36.64
N SER A 38 -7.89 17.06 37.56
CA SER A 38 -8.67 16.90 38.78
C SER A 38 -7.76 16.91 40.01
N CYS A 39 -8.15 17.68 41.02
CA CYS A 39 -7.56 17.67 42.36
C CYS A 39 -8.55 16.97 43.29
N LYS A 40 -8.08 16.04 44.13
CA LYS A 40 -8.96 15.22 44.99
C LYS A 40 -9.95 16.06 45.83
N GLU A 41 -9.41 16.99 46.62
CA GLU A 41 -10.21 17.80 47.56
C GLU A 41 -9.99 19.31 47.43
N LYS A 42 -9.10 19.72 46.51
CA LYS A 42 -8.64 21.11 46.38
C LYS A 42 -9.20 21.78 45.13
N ASN A 43 -9.21 23.11 45.13
CA ASN A 43 -9.47 23.86 43.91
C ASN A 43 -8.25 23.80 43.00
N ILE A 44 -8.45 23.98 41.71
CA ILE A 44 -7.37 24.07 40.74
C ILE A 44 -7.29 25.50 40.20
N SER A 45 -6.06 26.00 40.10
CA SER A 45 -5.75 27.33 39.58
C SER A 45 -4.56 27.27 38.65
N GLY A 46 -4.56 28.02 37.56
CA GLY A 46 -3.43 28.04 36.62
C GLY A 46 -3.79 28.70 35.29
N ASN A 47 -2.81 29.34 34.66
CA ASN A 47 -2.97 30.01 33.36
C ASN A 47 -4.23 30.92 33.28
N SER A 48 -4.48 31.72 34.32
CA SER A 48 -5.67 32.59 34.48
C SER A 48 -7.03 31.89 34.66
N TYR A 49 -7.05 30.56 34.79
CA TYR A 49 -8.25 29.78 35.11
C TYR A 49 -8.32 29.43 36.60
N LYS A 50 -9.53 29.43 37.17
CA LYS A 50 -9.82 28.94 38.51
C LYS A 50 -11.09 28.10 38.48
N SER A 51 -11.03 26.87 39.00
CA SER A 51 -12.20 25.97 39.04
C SER A 51 -12.21 25.11 40.30
N THR A 52 -13.40 24.68 40.69
CA THR A 52 -13.62 23.83 41.86
C THR A 52 -13.42 22.37 41.48
N LYS A 53 -12.43 21.70 42.10
CA LYS A 53 -12.07 20.28 41.94
C LYS A 53 -11.58 19.82 40.56
N SER A 54 -12.18 20.29 39.47
CA SER A 54 -11.82 19.86 38.11
C SER A 54 -11.80 21.01 37.11
N LEU A 55 -10.87 20.96 36.17
CA LEU A 55 -10.72 21.92 35.08
C LEU A 55 -10.59 21.18 33.75
N LYS A 56 -11.45 21.52 32.81
CA LYS A 56 -11.41 21.00 31.44
C LYS A 56 -10.58 21.95 30.57
N LEU A 57 -9.51 21.44 29.99
CA LEU A 57 -8.66 22.17 29.05
C LEU A 57 -8.83 21.55 27.68
N TYR A 58 -9.46 22.28 26.77
CA TYR A 58 -9.53 21.87 25.37
C TYR A 58 -8.14 21.89 24.75
N TYR A 59 -7.90 21.01 23.78
CA TYR A 59 -6.63 21.00 23.05
C TYR A 59 -6.48 22.30 22.25
N ARG A 60 -5.80 23.28 22.86
CA ARG A 60 -5.43 24.56 22.28
C ARG A 60 -4.11 24.98 22.90
N ASP A 61 -3.22 25.52 22.09
CA ASP A 61 -1.89 25.94 22.56
C ASP A 61 -1.99 27.01 23.67
N ASP A 62 -3.00 27.88 23.61
CA ASP A 62 -3.29 28.92 24.62
C ASP A 62 -3.57 28.34 26.02
N ASN A 63 -4.05 27.10 26.09
CA ASN A 63 -4.30 26.39 27.36
C ASN A 63 -3.02 25.75 27.92
N SER A 64 -1.86 25.90 27.25
CA SER A 64 -0.58 25.45 27.80
C SER A 64 -0.12 26.37 28.91
N GLY A 65 0.30 25.78 30.03
CA GLY A 65 0.78 26.56 31.16
C GLY A 65 0.93 25.74 32.43
N GLU A 66 1.25 26.44 33.51
CA GLU A 66 1.35 25.87 34.85
C GLU A 66 -0.01 25.86 35.54
N TYR A 67 -0.36 24.71 36.10
CA TYR A 67 -1.55 24.49 36.91
C TYR A 67 -1.16 23.95 38.27
N GLN A 68 -1.89 24.34 39.30
CA GLN A 68 -1.62 23.94 40.68
C GLN A 68 -2.92 23.71 41.45
N CYS A 69 -2.92 22.72 42.34
CA CYS A 69 -3.97 22.59 43.34
C CYS A 69 -3.77 23.65 44.44
N GLU A 70 -4.80 24.45 44.70
CA GLU A 70 -4.80 25.48 45.75
C GLU A 70 -4.77 24.78 47.12
N ASN A 71 -3.72 25.02 47.91
CA ASN A 71 -3.60 24.47 49.25
C ASN A 71 -4.42 25.29 50.25
N VAL A 72 -5.11 24.61 51.16
CA VAL A 72 -5.91 25.23 52.23
C VAL A 72 -5.01 25.86 53.31
N GLU A 73 -3.72 25.51 53.39
CA GLU A 73 -2.82 25.86 54.51
C GLU A 73 -1.57 26.70 54.11
N GLY A 74 -1.57 27.38 52.96
CA GLY A 74 -0.50 28.34 52.62
C GLY A 74 0.87 27.76 52.25
N LYS A 75 0.99 26.42 52.10
CA LYS A 75 2.14 25.77 51.45
C LYS A 75 1.92 25.75 49.94
N GLU A 76 2.98 25.86 49.13
CA GLU A 76 2.85 25.69 47.68
C GLU A 76 2.33 24.28 47.37
N GLY A 77 1.21 24.20 46.64
CA GLY A 77 0.64 22.93 46.18
C GLY A 77 1.46 22.28 45.08
N GLU A 78 1.15 21.04 44.76
CA GLU A 78 1.76 20.36 43.62
C GLU A 78 1.43 21.13 42.33
N LYS A 79 2.48 21.38 41.53
CA LYS A 79 2.41 22.13 40.27
C LYS A 79 2.65 21.17 39.11
N ILE A 80 1.83 21.26 38.06
CA ILE A 80 1.99 20.54 36.80
C ILE A 80 2.12 21.54 35.66
N PHE A 81 3.11 21.34 34.79
CA PHE A 81 3.18 22.07 33.53
C PHE A 81 2.50 21.25 32.44
N VAL A 82 1.41 21.78 31.90
CA VAL A 82 0.67 21.16 30.81
C VAL A 82 1.10 21.81 29.51
N LYS A 83 1.64 21.00 28.58
CA LYS A 83 2.00 21.45 27.24
C LYS A 83 1.06 20.82 26.22
N LEU A 84 0.12 21.61 25.73
CA LEU A 84 -0.76 21.22 24.64
C LEU A 84 -0.07 21.64 23.33
N ARG A 85 0.00 20.70 22.39
CA ARG A 85 0.38 20.97 21.01
C ARG A 85 -0.62 20.27 20.12
N THR A 86 -1.47 21.06 19.48
CA THR A 86 -2.39 20.53 18.47
C THR A 86 -1.74 20.48 17.11
N CYS A 87 -2.07 19.46 16.32
CA CYS A 87 -1.68 19.39 14.93
C CYS A 87 -2.87 18.96 14.10
N ASP A 88 -3.36 19.88 13.26
CA ASP A 88 -4.38 19.58 12.28
C ASP A 88 -3.74 18.76 11.15
N ASN A 89 -4.24 17.53 10.94
CA ASN A 89 -3.74 16.57 9.95
C ASN A 89 -2.38 15.92 10.26
N CYS A 90 -1.94 15.87 11.52
CA CYS A 90 -0.85 14.96 11.86
C CYS A 90 -1.31 13.51 11.70
N VAL A 91 -0.53 12.72 10.97
CA VAL A 91 -0.69 11.27 10.89
C VAL A 91 0.25 10.66 11.91
N GLU A 92 -0.31 9.96 12.89
CA GLU A 92 0.49 9.18 13.84
C GLU A 92 1.05 7.97 13.10
N LEU A 93 2.33 8.05 12.73
CA LEU A 93 3.06 6.97 12.09
C LEU A 93 3.71 6.13 13.17
N ASP A 94 2.99 5.14 13.65
CA ASP A 94 3.55 4.14 14.54
C ASP A 94 4.49 3.19 13.77
N THR A 95 5.38 2.53 14.50
CA THR A 95 6.33 1.56 13.94
C THR A 95 5.66 0.53 13.02
N PRO A 96 4.51 -0.10 13.37
CA PRO A 96 3.87 -1.05 12.47
C PRO A 96 3.29 -0.40 11.21
N SER A 97 2.76 0.83 11.25
CA SER A 97 2.30 1.52 10.03
C SER A 97 3.44 1.80 9.07
N ILE A 98 4.59 2.27 9.57
CA ILE A 98 5.77 2.53 8.73
C ILE A 98 6.25 1.22 8.08
N VAL A 99 6.33 0.15 8.87
CA VAL A 99 6.73 -1.18 8.36
C VAL A 99 5.73 -1.69 7.33
N GLY A 100 4.42 -1.54 7.58
CA GLY A 100 3.37 -1.94 6.65
C GLY A 100 3.46 -1.19 5.32
N LEU A 101 3.75 0.11 5.37
CA LEU A 101 3.95 0.93 4.17
C LEU A 101 5.18 0.47 3.37
N ALA A 102 6.31 0.20 4.05
CA ALA A 102 7.52 -0.29 3.39
C ALA A 102 7.32 -1.67 2.75
N VAL A 103 6.69 -2.61 3.45
CA VAL A 103 6.41 -3.95 2.91
C VAL A 103 5.40 -3.87 1.76
N GLY A 104 4.37 -3.03 1.90
CA GLY A 104 3.37 -2.79 0.86
C GLY A 104 4.01 -2.30 -0.44
N ASP A 105 4.94 -1.35 -0.36
CA ASP A 105 5.69 -0.83 -1.52
C ASP A 105 6.54 -1.91 -2.20
N VAL A 106 7.26 -2.72 -1.42
CA VAL A 106 8.05 -3.85 -1.96
C VAL A 106 7.16 -4.86 -2.68
N VAL A 107 6.00 -5.20 -2.13
CA VAL A 107 5.09 -6.15 -2.77
C VAL A 107 4.50 -5.55 -4.05
N ALA A 108 4.08 -4.28 -4.02
CA ALA A 108 3.52 -3.59 -5.17
C ALA A 108 4.52 -3.53 -6.34
N THR A 109 5.78 -3.18 -6.06
CA THR A 109 6.84 -3.12 -7.06
C THR A 109 7.14 -4.48 -7.69
N ILE A 110 7.13 -5.56 -6.90
CA ILE A 110 7.27 -6.93 -7.43
C ILE A 110 6.11 -7.27 -8.36
N VAL A 111 4.87 -6.97 -7.97
CA VAL A 111 3.68 -7.26 -8.80
C VAL A 111 3.76 -6.52 -10.14
N VAL A 112 4.10 -5.22 -10.12
CA VAL A 112 4.29 -4.43 -11.33
C VAL A 112 5.43 -5.00 -12.18
N GLY A 113 6.55 -5.37 -11.56
CA GLY A 113 7.70 -5.98 -12.23
C GLY A 113 7.33 -7.28 -12.96
N VAL A 114 6.58 -8.16 -12.31
CA VAL A 114 6.09 -9.42 -12.92
C VAL A 114 5.13 -9.12 -14.06
N ALA A 115 4.19 -8.18 -13.89
CA ALA A 115 3.25 -7.81 -14.95
C ALA A 115 3.98 -7.33 -16.21
N VAL A 116 4.95 -6.41 -16.05
CA VAL A 116 5.78 -5.93 -17.16
C VAL A 116 6.61 -7.06 -17.79
N TYR A 117 7.19 -7.94 -16.99
CA TYR A 117 7.94 -9.10 -17.48
C TYR A 117 7.08 -10.04 -18.34
N LEU A 118 5.85 -10.33 -17.91
CA LEU A 118 4.93 -11.18 -18.68
C LEU A 118 4.50 -10.54 -19.99
N ILE A 119 4.28 -9.21 -20.01
CA ILE A 119 3.95 -8.47 -21.24
C ILE A 119 5.14 -8.49 -22.20
N ALA A 120 6.35 -8.20 -21.71
CA ALA A 120 7.55 -8.15 -22.53
C ALA A 120 7.95 -9.52 -23.10
N THR A 121 7.78 -10.59 -22.33
CA THR A 121 8.06 -11.96 -22.79
C THR A 121 7.06 -12.44 -23.84
N GLN A 122 5.77 -12.10 -23.71
CA GLN A 122 4.74 -12.36 -24.73
C GLN A 122 4.95 -11.54 -26.01
N ALA A 123 5.46 -10.32 -25.90
CA ALA A 123 5.82 -9.50 -27.05
C ALA A 123 6.98 -10.12 -27.86
N ARG A 124 7.93 -10.81 -27.20
CA ARG A 124 9.02 -11.52 -27.88
C ARG A 124 8.58 -12.84 -28.52
N THR A 125 7.68 -13.60 -27.91
CA THR A 125 7.11 -14.83 -28.52
C THR A 125 6.15 -14.54 -29.69
N SER A 126 5.61 -13.32 -29.80
CA SER A 126 4.85 -12.90 -30.99
C SER A 126 5.71 -12.60 -32.22
N GLN A 127 7.04 -12.41 -32.08
CA GLN A 127 7.94 -12.14 -33.21
C GLN A 127 8.62 -13.40 -33.80
N VAL A 128 8.43 -14.57 -33.20
CA VAL A 128 8.95 -15.85 -33.73
C VAL A 128 7.86 -16.92 -33.70
N LYS A 129 6.78 -16.71 -34.45
CA LYS A 129 6.11 -17.84 -35.09
C LYS A 129 6.74 -17.96 -36.48
N PRO A 130 7.48 -19.04 -36.81
CA PRO A 130 7.72 -19.33 -38.21
C PRO A 130 6.35 -19.56 -38.84
N ALA A 131 5.88 -18.58 -39.59
CA ALA A 131 4.85 -18.84 -40.56
C ALA A 131 5.41 -19.92 -41.51
N LYS A 132 4.60 -20.96 -41.77
CA LYS A 132 4.82 -22.07 -42.72
C LYS A 132 5.60 -23.25 -42.12
N LYS A 133 5.11 -24.48 -42.13
CA LYS A 133 4.26 -25.15 -43.13
C LYS A 133 3.24 -26.05 -42.43
N LYS A 134 1.95 -25.88 -42.73
CA LYS A 134 1.02 -27.01 -42.69
C LYS A 134 1.53 -28.01 -43.72
N SER A 135 1.89 -29.21 -43.26
CA SER A 135 2.11 -30.36 -44.13
C SER A 135 0.73 -30.83 -44.54
N ASP A 136 0.17 -30.24 -45.62
CA ASP A 136 -0.91 -30.89 -46.34
C ASP A 136 -0.31 -32.16 -46.94
N ARG A 137 -0.52 -33.29 -46.25
CA ARG A 137 -0.62 -34.56 -46.94
C ARG A 137 -1.83 -34.44 -47.85
N GLU A 138 -1.63 -33.90 -49.04
CA GLU A 138 -2.58 -34.14 -50.13
C GLU A 138 -2.59 -35.64 -50.35
N LYS A 139 -3.68 -36.27 -49.89
CA LYS A 139 -4.06 -37.60 -50.32
C LYS A 139 -4.34 -37.45 -51.81
N LEU A 140 -3.38 -37.83 -52.65
CA LEU A 140 -3.53 -37.85 -54.10
C LEU A 140 -4.75 -38.70 -54.44
N VAL A 141 -5.90 -38.04 -54.61
CA VAL A 141 -7.10 -38.67 -55.16
C VAL A 141 -6.79 -38.88 -56.63
N ARG A 142 -6.55 -40.14 -56.98
CA ARG A 142 -6.50 -40.64 -58.35
C ARG A 142 -7.86 -40.33 -58.98
N ASN A 143 -7.96 -39.22 -59.69
CA ASN A 143 -9.13 -38.95 -60.52
C ASN A 143 -8.93 -39.68 -61.84
N GLU A 144 -9.71 -40.75 -61.94
CA GLU A 144 -9.96 -41.52 -63.14
C GLU A 144 -10.67 -40.62 -64.16
N VAL A 145 -10.37 -40.93 -65.42
CA VAL A 145 -10.74 -40.20 -66.63
C VAL A 145 -12.26 -40.02 -66.71
N GLN A 146 -12.73 -38.77 -66.69
CA GLN A 146 -14.02 -38.44 -67.29
C GLN A 146 -14.00 -37.00 -67.82
N ASN A 147 -14.15 -36.90 -69.14
CA ASN A 147 -14.25 -35.70 -69.98
C ASN A 147 -14.82 -34.47 -69.25
N ASP A 148 -14.00 -33.43 -69.10
CA ASP A 148 -14.47 -32.06 -68.99
C ASP A 148 -13.60 -31.21 -69.92
N ASP A 149 -14.18 -30.89 -71.09
CA ASP A 149 -13.55 -30.22 -72.23
C ASP A 149 -13.26 -28.72 -71.99
N ASN A 150 -13.28 -28.25 -70.73
CA ASN A 150 -13.20 -26.83 -70.39
C ASN A 150 -11.81 -26.35 -69.93
N TYR A 151 -10.80 -27.22 -69.89
CA TYR A 151 -9.42 -26.80 -69.61
C TYR A 151 -8.47 -27.37 -70.66
N GLN A 152 -7.97 -26.48 -71.52
CA GLN A 152 -6.95 -26.83 -72.49
C GLN A 152 -5.60 -27.01 -71.78
N LYS A 153 -4.97 -28.17 -71.98
CA LYS A 153 -3.67 -28.51 -71.38
C LYS A 153 -2.59 -27.60 -71.94
N LEU A 154 -1.81 -26.95 -71.07
CA LEU A 154 -0.68 -26.11 -71.46
C LEU A 154 0.37 -26.95 -72.22
N ILE A 155 0.52 -26.68 -73.53
CA ILE A 155 1.54 -27.31 -74.37
C ILE A 155 2.88 -26.63 -74.09
N HIS A 156 3.79 -27.36 -73.46
CA HIS A 156 5.09 -26.81 -73.02
C HIS A 156 6.15 -26.71 -74.14
N ARG A 157 5.73 -26.78 -75.42
CA ARG A 157 6.62 -26.70 -76.57
C ARG A 157 5.87 -26.21 -77.81
N GLY A 158 5.68 -24.90 -77.89
CA GLY A 158 5.23 -24.21 -79.09
C GLY A 158 5.44 -22.72 -78.89
N ARG A 159 6.25 -22.08 -79.75
CA ARG A 159 6.34 -20.62 -79.80
C ARG A 159 4.96 -20.07 -80.10
N SER A 160 4.48 -19.15 -79.28
CA SER A 160 3.21 -18.46 -79.54
C SER A 160 3.49 -17.20 -80.35
N GLU A 161 2.55 -16.83 -81.22
CA GLU A 161 2.61 -15.66 -82.10
C GLU A 161 2.75 -14.33 -81.34
N TYR A 162 2.48 -14.33 -80.03
CA TYR A 162 2.60 -13.18 -79.12
C TYR A 162 3.96 -13.07 -78.42
N ASP A 163 4.90 -14.01 -78.65
CA ASP A 163 6.26 -13.97 -78.05
C ASP A 163 7.22 -13.01 -78.78
N GLU A 164 6.81 -12.35 -79.87
CA GLU A 164 7.71 -11.55 -80.72
C GLU A 164 7.59 -10.02 -80.57
N ILE A 165 6.74 -9.50 -79.68
CA ILE A 165 6.48 -8.05 -79.58
C ILE A 165 7.57 -7.27 -78.79
N ASN A 166 8.81 -7.75 -78.76
CA ASN A 166 9.93 -6.99 -78.22
C ASN A 166 11.29 -7.40 -78.79
N LYS A 167 11.44 -7.29 -80.12
CA LYS A 167 12.75 -7.21 -80.76
C LYS A 167 12.87 -5.92 -81.56
N LYS A 168 13.52 -4.94 -80.92
CA LYS A 168 14.29 -3.81 -81.46
C LYS A 168 13.58 -2.81 -82.37
#